data_AF-A0A921FEW8-F1
#
_entry.id   AF-A0A921FEW8-F1
#
_cell.length_a   1.000
_cell.length_b   1.000
_cell.length_c   1.000
_cell.angle_alpha   90.00
_cell.angle_beta   90.00
_cell.angle_gamma   90.00
#
_symmetry.space_group_name_H-M   'P 1'
#
loop_
_entity.id
_entity.type
_entity.pdbx_description
1 polymer ?
#
loop_
_entity_poly.entity_id
_entity_poly.type
_entity_poly.pdbx_seq_one_letter_code
_entity_poly.pdbx_strand_id
1 'polypeptide(L)'
;MKKFLRYILVAAISSCIIPFSSCSDDDENAVNEWNMTYVSLLPTNYLKPIQTVTLDHFTGKDIEGTVAMDVMATIQKAASNDITVDISATCEGISSEKITMSSNKAVIKAGSTKSEPVSISITDWSDIASVSEAAEYTLNINVAGIESVASDVVLSDLHKSLSVKIQKKEEREEDLLFFGKAPENSTLNTDITNWVFTFMDGVENAAANSVNGKGGGDVATNGTPFWLTVDLKEVKNVTGIQTSHWGGGYCPTKVEIFTSENGSSWKSMGQVATSGAYHDIAFKYTVATRYLKYQMIEVPSRVDITKFYIYTAN
;
A
#
# COMPACT_ATOMS: atom_id res chain seq x y z
N MET A 1 29.62 51.98 65.05
CA MET A 1 28.23 51.49 64.98
C MET A 1 27.88 51.28 63.50
N LYS A 2 27.59 50.03 63.06
CA LYS A 2 26.27 49.62 62.51
C LYS A 2 25.76 50.60 61.44
N LYS A 3 25.60 50.29 60.15
CA LYS A 3 24.99 49.13 59.46
C LYS A 3 25.19 49.40 57.93
N PHE A 4 25.54 48.41 57.11
CA PHE A 4 24.65 47.45 56.44
C PHE A 4 23.87 48.05 55.24
N LEU A 5 23.72 47.22 54.19
CA LEU A 5 23.06 47.40 52.88
C LEU A 5 24.00 47.87 51.75
N ARG A 6 24.62 46.95 50.99
CA ARG A 6 24.08 45.99 49.99
C ARG A 6 23.28 46.68 48.87
N TYR A 7 24.01 46.89 47.77
CA TYR A 7 23.68 46.72 46.35
C TYR A 7 22.25 46.98 45.88
N ILE A 8 22.11 47.85 44.87
CA ILE A 8 21.44 47.59 43.59
C ILE A 8 21.70 48.79 42.64
N LEU A 9 21.66 48.51 41.32
CA LEU A 9 21.49 49.41 40.17
C LEU A 9 22.75 49.96 39.44
N VAL A 10 23.13 49.18 38.41
CA VAL A 10 23.36 49.56 37.00
C VAL A 10 23.39 51.06 36.68
N ALA A 11 24.55 51.54 36.21
CA ALA A 11 24.74 52.54 35.15
C ALA A 11 26.24 52.50 34.74
N ALA A 12 26.57 51.95 33.59
CA ALA A 12 26.83 52.69 32.34
C ALA A 12 28.12 53.54 32.35
N ILE A 13 29.11 52.99 31.64
CA ILE A 13 30.09 53.67 30.77
C ILE A 13 31.16 54.54 31.46
N SER A 14 32.38 54.00 31.55
CA SER A 14 33.57 54.79 31.20
C SER A 14 34.76 53.88 30.90
N SER A 15 35.01 53.70 29.60
CA SER A 15 36.31 53.55 28.95
C SER A 15 37.52 53.19 29.83
N CYS A 16 37.87 51.90 29.86
CA CYS A 16 39.27 51.49 29.90
C CYS A 16 39.58 50.75 28.60
N ILE A 17 40.38 51.41 27.77
CA ILE A 17 40.99 50.85 26.57
C ILE A 17 41.92 49.72 27.04
N ILE A 18 41.48 48.49 26.85
CA ILE A 18 42.37 47.33 26.86
C ILE A 18 42.86 47.24 25.41
N PRO A 19 44.18 47.21 25.15
CA PRO A 19 44.67 46.99 23.80
C PRO A 19 44.05 45.69 23.31
N PHE A 20 43.34 45.77 22.18
CA PHE A 20 43.04 44.61 21.37
C PHE A 20 44.39 43.91 21.15
N SER A 21 44.64 42.87 21.92
CA SER A 21 45.39 41.75 21.39
C SER A 21 44.51 41.31 20.24
N SER A 22 44.88 41.76 19.04
CA SER A 22 44.42 41.19 17.80
C SER A 22 44.38 39.68 18.06
N CYS A 23 43.19 39.09 18.09
CA CYS A 23 43.13 37.69 17.72
C CYS A 23 43.92 37.63 16.41
N SER A 24 45.00 36.88 16.44
CA SER A 24 45.71 36.45 15.25
C SER A 24 44.66 36.13 14.21
N ASP A 25 44.79 36.69 13.01
CA ASP A 25 43.95 36.38 11.85
C ASP A 25 43.55 34.90 11.91
N ASP A 26 42.33 34.63 12.35
CA ASP A 26 41.65 33.40 12.00
C ASP A 26 41.54 33.54 10.50
N ASP A 27 42.42 32.86 9.79
CA ASP A 27 42.53 32.91 8.34
C ASP A 27 41.12 32.62 7.80
N GLU A 28 40.42 33.69 7.40
CA GLU A 28 38.99 33.68 7.08
C GLU A 28 38.71 32.74 5.88
N ASN A 29 39.79 32.32 5.20
CA ASN A 29 39.83 31.41 4.07
C ASN A 29 40.34 30.00 4.42
N ALA A 30 40.73 29.72 5.67
CA ALA A 30 41.12 28.38 6.09
C ALA A 30 39.89 27.47 6.11
N VAL A 31 39.96 26.36 5.36
CA VAL A 31 38.91 25.36 5.34
C VAL A 31 38.79 24.72 6.72
N ASN A 32 37.60 24.79 7.31
CA ASN A 32 37.25 24.19 8.58
C ASN A 32 35.82 23.61 8.50
N GLU A 33 35.43 22.83 9.52
CA GLU A 33 34.14 22.11 9.56
C GLU A 33 32.90 22.99 9.33
N TRP A 34 33.00 24.32 9.55
CA TRP A 34 31.91 25.28 9.39
C TRP A 34 31.81 25.87 7.98
N ASN A 35 32.88 25.82 7.19
CA ASN A 35 32.89 26.36 5.82
C ASN A 35 33.05 25.30 4.73
N MET A 36 33.10 24.01 5.07
CA MET A 36 33.09 22.90 4.10
C MET A 36 31.78 22.85 3.28
N THR A 37 31.81 22.20 2.12
CA THR A 37 30.65 21.82 1.31
C THR A 37 30.29 20.36 1.61
N TYR A 38 29.12 20.11 2.20
CA TYR A 38 28.67 18.79 2.61
C TYR A 38 27.72 18.21 1.57
N VAL A 39 28.13 17.10 0.95
CA VAL A 39 27.29 16.30 0.07
C VAL A 39 26.35 15.44 0.92
N SER A 40 25.06 15.53 0.64
CA SER A 40 24.01 14.70 1.24
C SER A 40 23.21 14.00 0.15
N LEU A 41 22.63 12.85 0.47
CA LEU A 41 21.69 12.12 -0.38
C LEU A 41 20.27 12.27 0.19
N LEU A 42 19.35 12.79 -0.62
CA LEU A 42 17.97 13.02 -0.20
C LEU A 42 16.98 12.45 -1.23
N PRO A 43 15.79 11.98 -0.82
CA PRO A 43 14.69 11.77 -1.75
C PRO A 43 14.30 13.10 -2.41
N THR A 44 13.86 13.08 -3.66
CA THR A 44 13.36 14.31 -4.33
C THR A 44 12.18 14.93 -3.57
N ASN A 45 11.39 14.11 -2.89
CA ASN A 45 10.27 14.53 -2.02
C ASN A 45 10.62 14.45 -0.52
N TYR A 46 11.78 14.97 -0.12
CA TYR A 46 12.31 14.91 1.25
C TYR A 46 11.41 15.55 2.34
N LEU A 47 10.36 16.28 1.98
CA LEU A 47 9.36 16.79 2.93
C LEU A 47 8.32 15.75 3.35
N LYS A 48 8.27 14.60 2.65
CA LYS A 48 7.41 13.48 3.00
C LYS A 48 8.24 12.34 3.58
N PRO A 49 7.73 11.62 4.59
CA PRO A 49 8.38 10.41 5.07
C PRO A 49 8.49 9.39 3.94
N ILE A 50 9.58 8.62 3.94
CA ILE A 50 9.74 7.48 3.04
C ILE A 50 8.67 6.45 3.41
N GLN A 51 7.80 6.14 2.47
CA GLN A 51 6.71 5.21 2.68
C GLN A 51 7.24 3.77 2.67
N THR A 52 6.65 2.93 3.51
CA THR A 52 6.86 1.48 3.43
C THR A 52 6.14 0.95 2.19
N VAL A 53 6.81 0.11 1.42
CA VAL A 53 6.24 -0.58 0.26
C VAL A 53 5.71 -1.93 0.72
N THR A 54 4.48 -2.27 0.34
CA THR A 54 3.88 -3.57 0.64
C THR A 54 3.84 -4.41 -0.62
N LEU A 55 4.26 -5.68 -0.51
CA LEU A 55 4.16 -6.67 -1.57
C LEU A 55 3.07 -7.70 -1.23
N ASP A 56 2.21 -8.00 -2.18
CA ASP A 56 1.22 -9.07 -2.08
C ASP A 56 1.78 -10.36 -2.71
N HIS A 57 1.63 -11.48 -2.02
CA HIS A 57 2.05 -12.80 -2.49
C HIS A 57 0.83 -13.71 -2.57
N PHE A 58 0.46 -14.10 -3.78
CA PHE A 58 -0.69 -14.96 -4.02
C PHE A 58 -0.27 -16.33 -4.53
N THR A 59 -0.90 -17.39 -4.02
CA THR A 59 -0.60 -18.75 -4.44
C THR A 59 -0.78 -18.92 -5.95
N GLY A 60 0.27 -19.46 -6.59
CA GLY A 60 0.29 -19.68 -8.04
C GLY A 60 0.43 -18.41 -8.89
N LYS A 61 0.80 -17.27 -8.30
CA LYS A 61 1.11 -16.02 -9.00
C LYS A 61 2.49 -15.47 -8.62
N ASP A 62 3.00 -14.58 -9.45
CA ASP A 62 4.17 -13.77 -9.10
C ASP A 62 3.84 -12.79 -7.97
N ILE A 63 4.84 -12.40 -7.18
CA ILE A 63 4.69 -11.40 -6.12
C ILE A 63 4.37 -10.03 -6.76
N GLU A 64 3.29 -9.41 -6.31
CA GLU A 64 2.80 -8.13 -6.80
C GLU A 64 3.31 -6.97 -5.92
N GLY A 65 3.84 -5.93 -6.54
CA GLY A 65 4.26 -4.70 -5.87
C GLY A 65 5.48 -4.07 -6.56
N THR A 66 5.68 -2.78 -6.34
CA THR A 66 6.79 -2.04 -6.95
C THR A 66 7.45 -1.14 -5.93
N VAL A 67 8.78 -1.23 -5.83
CA VAL A 67 9.59 -0.18 -5.20
C VAL A 67 9.99 0.79 -6.31
N ALA A 68 9.67 2.06 -6.14
CA ALA A 68 10.12 3.12 -7.03
C ALA A 68 10.36 4.40 -6.23
N MET A 69 11.55 4.98 -6.37
CA MET A 69 11.88 6.25 -5.75
C MET A 69 12.92 7.02 -6.55
N ASP A 70 12.90 8.33 -6.39
CA ASP A 70 13.90 9.22 -6.93
C ASP A 70 14.73 9.83 -5.80
N VAL A 71 16.05 9.78 -5.98
CA VAL A 71 17.02 10.40 -5.06
C VAL A 71 17.83 11.46 -5.78
N MET A 72 18.40 12.39 -5.02
CA MET A 72 19.29 13.43 -5.54
C MET A 72 20.44 13.66 -4.57
N ALA A 73 21.61 13.96 -5.11
CA ALA A 73 22.71 14.49 -4.33
C ALA A 73 22.49 15.99 -4.13
N THR A 74 22.78 16.48 -2.93
CA THR A 74 22.59 17.89 -2.55
C THR A 74 23.77 18.43 -1.79
N ILE A 75 24.00 19.73 -1.92
CA ILE A 75 24.98 20.51 -1.15
C ILE A 75 24.30 21.76 -0.61
N GLN A 76 24.80 22.28 0.51
CA GLN A 76 24.23 23.43 1.20
C GLN A 76 24.56 24.78 0.55
N LYS A 77 25.66 24.85 -0.22
CA LYS A 77 26.10 26.03 -0.96
C LYS A 77 26.54 25.63 -2.37
N ALA A 78 26.31 26.49 -3.36
CA ALA A 78 26.69 26.20 -4.73
C ALA A 78 28.21 26.09 -4.89
N ALA A 79 28.67 25.05 -5.59
CA ALA A 79 30.08 24.84 -5.89
C ALA A 79 30.46 25.48 -7.23
N SER A 80 31.74 25.88 -7.37
CA SER A 80 32.28 26.47 -8.61
C SER A 80 32.60 25.45 -9.70
N ASN A 81 32.62 24.16 -9.36
CA ASN A 81 32.89 23.05 -10.25
C ASN A 81 31.82 21.97 -10.07
N ASP A 82 31.68 21.10 -11.07
CA ASP A 82 30.82 19.92 -10.96
C ASP A 82 31.30 19.02 -9.83
N ILE A 83 30.35 18.42 -9.10
CA ILE A 83 30.59 17.37 -8.10
C ILE A 83 29.88 16.12 -8.58
N THR A 84 30.61 15.03 -8.74
CA THR A 84 30.03 13.73 -9.09
C THR A 84 29.95 12.88 -7.84
N VAL A 85 28.77 12.32 -7.59
CA VAL A 85 28.47 11.49 -6.43
C VAL A 85 28.11 10.10 -6.92
N ASP A 86 28.91 9.11 -6.54
CA ASP A 86 28.63 7.71 -6.87
C ASP A 86 27.55 7.19 -5.92
N ILE A 87 26.48 6.63 -6.48
CA ILE A 87 25.35 6.08 -5.74
C ILE A 87 25.32 4.56 -5.96
N SER A 88 25.11 3.83 -4.87
CA SER A 88 24.89 2.38 -4.87
C SER A 88 23.56 2.04 -4.22
N ALA A 89 22.93 0.96 -4.66
CA ALA A 89 21.70 0.43 -4.10
C ALA A 89 21.85 -1.08 -3.85
N THR A 90 21.39 -1.53 -2.69
CA THR A 90 21.47 -2.94 -2.26
C THR A 90 20.21 -3.31 -1.49
N CYS A 91 19.74 -4.55 -1.65
CA CYS A 91 18.61 -5.07 -0.89
C CYS A 91 18.92 -6.53 -0.56
N GLU A 92 19.01 -6.87 0.73
CA GLU A 92 19.31 -8.24 1.14
C GLU A 92 18.24 -9.20 0.63
N GLY A 93 18.65 -10.37 0.13
CA GLY A 93 17.75 -11.35 -0.48
C GLY A 93 17.30 -11.02 -1.91
N ILE A 94 17.70 -9.87 -2.46
CA ILE A 94 17.43 -9.48 -3.85
C ILE A 94 18.76 -9.28 -4.58
N SER A 95 18.91 -9.95 -5.71
CA SER A 95 20.12 -9.86 -6.52
C SER A 95 20.27 -8.48 -7.15
N SER A 96 21.51 -7.97 -7.24
CA SER A 96 21.79 -6.59 -7.64
C SER A 96 21.26 -6.22 -9.03
N GLU A 97 21.19 -7.18 -9.95
CA GLU A 97 20.69 -7.03 -11.31
C GLU A 97 19.18 -6.79 -11.37
N LYS A 98 18.44 -7.07 -10.29
CA LYS A 98 17.00 -6.79 -10.16
C LYS A 98 16.73 -5.40 -9.59
N ILE A 99 17.77 -4.69 -9.15
CA ILE A 99 17.71 -3.30 -8.71
C ILE A 99 18.07 -2.43 -9.91
N THR A 100 17.07 -1.78 -10.50
CA THR A 100 17.29 -0.88 -11.63
C THR A 100 17.62 0.53 -11.13
N MET A 101 18.66 1.14 -11.68
CA MET A 101 19.01 2.55 -11.44
C MET A 101 19.11 3.28 -12.77
N SER A 102 18.60 4.51 -12.86
CA SER A 102 18.76 5.33 -14.09
C SER A 102 20.20 5.75 -14.33
N SER A 103 21.00 5.85 -13.26
CA SER A 103 22.43 6.13 -13.27
C SER A 103 23.02 5.70 -11.93
N ASN A 104 24.28 5.26 -11.92
CA ASN A 104 25.04 5.08 -10.68
C ASN A 104 25.78 6.36 -10.25
N LYS A 105 25.60 7.46 -10.98
CA LYS A 105 26.23 8.76 -10.72
C LYS A 105 25.18 9.86 -10.67
N ALA A 106 25.22 10.67 -9.62
CA ALA A 106 24.49 11.93 -9.50
C ALA A 106 25.47 13.10 -9.65
N VAL A 107 25.24 13.96 -10.64
CA VAL A 107 26.12 15.10 -10.92
C VAL A 107 25.45 16.39 -10.48
N ILE A 108 26.04 17.06 -9.49
CA ILE A 108 25.67 18.41 -9.11
C ILE A 108 26.46 19.36 -10.00
N LYS A 109 25.77 20.09 -10.87
CA LYS A 109 26.41 21.03 -11.79
C LYS A 109 26.95 22.27 -11.06
N ALA A 110 28.06 22.82 -11.56
CA ALA A 110 28.59 24.09 -11.09
C ALA A 110 27.48 25.16 -11.02
N GLY A 111 27.43 25.90 -9.91
CA GLY A 111 26.38 26.89 -9.62
C GLY A 111 25.06 26.31 -9.11
N SER A 112 24.87 24.99 -9.11
CA SER A 112 23.68 24.33 -8.57
C SER A 112 23.93 23.76 -7.17
N THR A 113 22.85 23.49 -6.43
CA THR A 113 22.91 22.87 -5.10
C THR A 113 22.33 21.45 -5.07
N LYS A 114 21.82 20.96 -6.20
CA LYS A 114 21.19 19.66 -6.34
C LYS A 114 21.55 19.04 -7.68
N SER A 115 21.64 17.72 -7.74
CA SER A 115 21.73 16.98 -8.99
C SER A 115 20.36 16.84 -9.67
N GLU A 116 20.37 16.42 -10.92
CA GLU A 116 19.19 15.76 -11.50
C GLU A 116 18.83 14.49 -10.71
N PRO A 117 17.55 14.07 -10.70
CA PRO A 117 17.13 12.86 -10.01
C PRO A 117 17.76 11.58 -10.59
N VAL A 118 18.10 10.66 -9.68
CA VAL A 118 18.44 9.27 -9.99
C VAL A 118 17.28 8.39 -9.54
N SER A 119 16.65 7.71 -10.50
CA SER A 119 15.52 6.82 -10.26
C SER A 119 16.03 5.44 -9.89
N ILE A 120 15.44 4.83 -8.87
CA ILE A 120 15.77 3.50 -8.36
C ILE A 120 14.49 2.69 -8.25
N SER A 121 14.48 1.48 -8.79
CA SER A 121 13.31 0.60 -8.75
C SER A 121 13.63 -0.89 -8.58
N ILE A 122 12.68 -1.61 -8.00
CA ILE A 122 12.64 -3.08 -7.96
C ILE A 122 11.24 -3.51 -8.37
N THR A 123 11.17 -4.34 -9.41
CA THR A 123 9.92 -4.90 -9.95
C THR A 123 9.94 -6.42 -10.07
N ASP A 124 11.13 -7.03 -10.09
CA ASP A 124 11.30 -8.48 -10.15
C ASP A 124 11.60 -9.01 -8.74
N TRP A 125 10.66 -9.77 -8.21
CA TRP A 125 10.70 -10.37 -6.87
C TRP A 125 11.00 -11.87 -6.89
N SER A 126 11.45 -12.42 -8.01
CA SER A 126 11.63 -13.86 -8.17
C SER A 126 12.66 -14.50 -7.21
N ASP A 127 13.59 -13.72 -6.64
CA ASP A 127 14.53 -14.23 -5.62
C ASP A 127 13.82 -14.63 -4.31
N ILE A 128 12.68 -14.01 -4.03
CA ILE A 128 11.93 -14.19 -2.78
C ILE A 128 10.59 -14.90 -3.01
N ALA A 129 10.32 -15.38 -4.23
CA ALA A 129 9.08 -16.09 -4.58
C ALA A 129 8.91 -17.41 -3.81
N SER A 130 10.02 -18.07 -3.45
CA SER A 130 9.98 -19.30 -2.66
C SER A 130 9.70 -19.09 -1.16
N VAL A 131 9.72 -17.84 -0.69
CA VAL A 131 9.46 -17.50 0.72
C VAL A 131 7.95 -17.35 0.90
N SER A 132 7.29 -18.40 1.38
CA SER A 132 5.85 -18.35 1.62
C SER A 132 5.48 -17.46 2.81
N GLU A 133 6.31 -17.42 3.85
CA GLU A 133 6.06 -16.63 5.07
C GLU A 133 6.11 -15.11 4.82
N ALA A 134 5.49 -14.35 5.72
CA ALA A 134 5.64 -12.90 5.77
C ALA A 134 7.11 -12.54 6.05
N ALA A 135 7.63 -11.55 5.34
CA ALA A 135 9.05 -11.17 5.42
C ALA A 135 9.23 -9.67 5.25
N GLU A 136 10.30 -9.13 5.85
CA GLU A 136 10.70 -7.73 5.69
C GLU A 136 12.04 -7.64 4.96
N TYR A 137 12.11 -6.72 4.01
CA TYR A 137 13.33 -6.41 3.25
C TYR A 137 13.62 -4.93 3.35
N THR A 138 14.89 -4.55 3.18
CA THR A 138 15.30 -3.14 3.21
C THR A 138 16.17 -2.84 2.00
N LEU A 139 15.67 -1.96 1.12
CA LEU A 139 16.48 -1.35 0.08
C LEU A 139 17.31 -0.23 0.70
N ASN A 140 18.63 -0.38 0.70
CA ASN A 140 19.59 0.60 1.17
C ASN A 140 20.26 1.29 -0.02
N ILE A 141 20.22 2.61 -0.03
CA ILE A 141 20.83 3.45 -1.06
C ILE A 141 21.89 4.29 -0.38
N ASN A 142 23.13 4.23 -0.88
CA ASN A 142 24.29 4.80 -0.22
C ASN A 142 25.10 5.65 -1.20
N VAL A 143 25.72 6.71 -0.68
CA VAL A 143 26.84 7.35 -1.37
C VAL A 143 28.06 6.44 -1.25
N ALA A 144 28.55 5.94 -2.39
CA ALA A 144 29.72 5.08 -2.47
C ALA A 144 31.03 5.86 -2.62
N GLY A 145 30.96 7.08 -3.15
CA GLY A 145 32.12 7.93 -3.43
C GLY A 145 31.73 9.34 -3.86
N ILE A 146 32.69 10.27 -3.77
CA ILE A 146 32.56 11.63 -4.28
C ILE A 146 33.81 11.95 -5.09
N GLU A 147 33.61 12.44 -6.31
CA GLU A 147 34.65 12.95 -7.18
C GLU A 147 34.46 14.48 -7.28
N SER A 148 35.41 15.25 -6.74
CA SER A 148 35.45 16.72 -6.86
C SER A 148 36.89 17.22 -6.97
N VAL A 149 37.07 18.33 -7.70
CA VAL A 149 38.34 19.07 -7.75
C VAL A 149 38.53 20.00 -6.55
N ALA A 150 37.47 20.27 -5.79
CA ALA A 150 37.49 21.16 -4.65
C ALA A 150 37.81 20.36 -3.36
N SER A 151 38.84 20.79 -2.64
CA SER A 151 39.28 20.11 -1.41
C SER A 151 38.38 20.36 -0.20
N ASP A 152 37.45 21.31 -0.28
CA ASP A 152 36.47 21.62 0.77
C ASP A 152 35.16 20.83 0.63
N VAL A 153 35.06 19.91 -0.34
CA VAL A 153 33.88 19.06 -0.55
C VAL A 153 34.04 17.73 0.18
N VAL A 154 33.10 17.42 1.06
CA VAL A 154 33.10 16.18 1.85
C VAL A 154 31.71 15.54 1.90
N LEU A 155 31.67 14.24 2.15
CA LEU A 155 30.42 13.53 2.44
C LEU A 155 29.93 13.94 3.82
N SER A 156 28.65 14.28 3.92
CA SER A 156 27.99 14.50 5.19
C SER A 156 27.87 13.20 5.99
N ASP A 157 28.16 13.25 7.29
CA ASP A 157 27.87 12.11 8.19
C ASP A 157 26.37 11.88 8.37
N LEU A 158 25.58 12.94 8.18
CA LEU A 158 24.13 12.92 8.18
C LEU A 158 23.63 12.75 6.73
N HIS A 159 22.67 11.88 6.48
CA HIS A 159 22.06 11.69 5.15
C HIS A 159 23.03 11.17 4.06
N LYS A 160 24.03 10.35 4.42
CA LYS A 160 24.84 9.58 3.45
C LYS A 160 24.15 8.34 2.88
N SER A 161 23.02 7.96 3.48
CA SER A 161 22.25 6.79 3.10
C SER A 161 20.75 7.00 3.29
N LEU A 162 19.97 6.26 2.52
CA LEU A 162 18.51 6.18 2.61
C LEU A 162 18.10 4.70 2.66
N SER A 163 17.04 4.41 3.41
CA SER A 163 16.51 3.05 3.51
C SER A 163 15.02 3.06 3.22
N VAL A 164 14.57 2.17 2.33
CA VAL A 164 13.15 1.92 2.05
C VAL A 164 12.78 0.57 2.64
N LYS A 165 11.80 0.58 3.55
CA LYS A 165 11.23 -0.65 4.10
C LYS A 165 10.28 -1.29 3.10
N ILE A 166 10.41 -2.60 2.92
CA ILE A 166 9.58 -3.41 2.05
C ILE A 166 8.98 -4.52 2.91
N GLN A 167 7.66 -4.60 2.96
CA GLN A 167 6.93 -5.61 3.71
C GLN A 167 6.25 -6.56 2.73
N LYS A 168 6.73 -7.79 2.67
CA LYS A 168 6.11 -8.86 1.90
C LYS A 168 5.09 -9.56 2.79
N LYS A 169 3.83 -9.63 2.35
CA LYS A 169 2.80 -10.43 3.01
C LYS A 169 3.10 -11.94 2.87
N GLU A 170 2.55 -12.72 3.78
CA GLU A 170 2.52 -14.17 3.62
C GLU A 170 1.78 -14.55 2.32
N GLU A 171 2.18 -15.67 1.74
CA GLU A 171 1.50 -16.29 0.62
C GLU A 171 0.08 -16.69 1.03
N ARG A 172 -0.89 -16.32 0.19
CA ARG A 172 -2.31 -16.57 0.46
C ARG A 172 -3.10 -16.72 -0.83
N GLU A 173 -4.30 -17.26 -0.75
CA GLU A 173 -5.24 -17.19 -1.87
C GLU A 173 -5.58 -15.73 -2.20
N GLU A 174 -5.79 -15.44 -3.48
CA GLU A 174 -6.12 -14.09 -3.92
C GLU A 174 -7.49 -13.64 -3.39
N ASP A 175 -7.55 -12.42 -2.86
CA ASP A 175 -8.82 -11.79 -2.52
C ASP A 175 -9.54 -11.36 -3.80
N LEU A 176 -10.50 -12.18 -4.24
CA LEU A 176 -11.35 -11.85 -5.39
C LEU A 176 -12.67 -11.19 -4.98
N LEU A 177 -12.98 -11.17 -3.69
CA LEU A 177 -14.27 -10.72 -3.15
C LEU A 177 -14.07 -9.65 -2.07
N PHE A 178 -14.82 -8.55 -2.17
CA PHE A 178 -14.75 -7.43 -1.23
C PHE A 178 -16.14 -7.13 -0.66
N PHE A 179 -16.30 -7.38 0.64
CA PHE A 179 -17.56 -7.14 1.35
C PHE A 179 -17.75 -5.66 1.72
N GLY A 180 -19.02 -5.22 1.77
CA GLY A 180 -19.43 -3.92 2.30
C GLY A 180 -19.27 -2.76 1.30
N LYS A 181 -19.02 -3.07 0.02
CA LYS A 181 -18.86 -2.08 -1.04
C LYS A 181 -19.60 -2.54 -2.30
N ALA A 182 -20.47 -1.69 -2.83
CA ALA A 182 -21.00 -1.87 -4.18
C ALA A 182 -19.87 -1.68 -5.21
N PRO A 183 -19.77 -2.53 -6.25
CA PRO A 183 -18.75 -2.39 -7.28
C PRO A 183 -18.92 -1.06 -8.04
N GLU A 184 -17.80 -0.43 -8.39
CA GLU A 184 -17.79 0.80 -9.18
C GLU A 184 -18.21 0.53 -10.64
N ASN A 185 -18.68 1.57 -11.34
CA ASN A 185 -19.08 1.49 -12.76
C ASN A 185 -20.01 0.31 -13.09
N SER A 186 -20.94 0.03 -12.19
CA SER A 186 -21.83 -1.12 -12.28
C SER A 186 -23.29 -0.73 -12.06
N THR A 187 -24.19 -1.47 -12.68
CA THR A 187 -25.63 -1.37 -12.46
C THR A 187 -26.11 -2.58 -11.66
N LEU A 188 -26.87 -2.33 -10.59
CA LEU A 188 -27.56 -3.39 -9.85
C LEU A 188 -28.75 -3.90 -10.67
N ASN A 189 -28.72 -5.18 -11.03
CA ASN A 189 -29.82 -5.81 -11.75
C ASN A 189 -30.76 -6.50 -10.76
N THR A 190 -31.93 -5.90 -10.57
CA THR A 190 -33.00 -6.41 -9.70
C THR A 190 -34.12 -7.13 -10.46
N ASP A 191 -34.08 -7.14 -11.79
CA ASP A 191 -35.06 -7.85 -12.61
C ASP A 191 -34.66 -9.32 -12.75
N ILE A 192 -35.23 -10.12 -11.84
CA ILE A 192 -34.97 -11.55 -11.72
C ILE A 192 -35.96 -12.40 -12.54
N THR A 193 -36.88 -11.79 -13.29
CA THR A 193 -38.02 -12.50 -13.91
C THR A 193 -37.62 -13.67 -14.81
N ASN A 194 -36.46 -13.59 -15.44
CA ASN A 194 -35.93 -14.63 -16.31
C ASN A 194 -34.98 -15.60 -15.62
N TRP A 195 -34.51 -15.31 -14.40
CA TRP A 195 -33.51 -16.14 -13.73
C TRP A 195 -34.14 -17.38 -13.12
N VAL A 196 -33.37 -18.47 -13.09
CA VAL A 196 -33.81 -19.73 -12.48
C VAL A 196 -32.97 -20.02 -11.25
N PHE A 197 -33.62 -19.99 -10.08
CA PHE A 197 -33.01 -20.32 -8.81
C PHE A 197 -33.21 -21.79 -8.46
N THR A 198 -32.14 -22.43 -7.99
CA THR A 198 -32.18 -23.75 -7.36
C THR A 198 -31.63 -23.60 -5.94
N PHE A 199 -32.33 -24.19 -4.97
CA PHE A 199 -31.94 -24.15 -3.58
C PHE A 199 -31.49 -25.54 -3.13
N MET A 200 -30.62 -25.59 -2.13
CA MET A 200 -30.28 -26.84 -1.45
C MET A 200 -31.53 -27.56 -0.95
N ASP A 201 -31.54 -28.89 -1.03
CA ASP A 201 -32.63 -29.69 -0.47
C ASP A 201 -32.77 -29.46 1.05
N GLY A 202 -34.01 -29.41 1.53
CA GLY A 202 -34.33 -29.27 2.96
C GLY A 202 -34.44 -27.84 3.48
N VAL A 203 -34.27 -26.81 2.64
CA VAL A 203 -34.54 -25.42 3.04
C VAL A 203 -36.04 -25.13 3.17
N GLU A 204 -36.39 -24.21 4.07
CA GLU A 204 -37.73 -23.67 4.21
C GLU A 204 -38.08 -22.79 2.98
N ASN A 205 -39.34 -22.83 2.53
CA ASN A 205 -39.91 -21.96 1.48
C ASN A 205 -39.23 -21.98 0.10
N ALA A 206 -38.51 -23.04 -0.29
CA ALA A 206 -37.84 -23.15 -1.59
C ALA A 206 -38.73 -22.80 -2.81
N ALA A 207 -40.03 -23.11 -2.76
CA ALA A 207 -40.95 -22.92 -3.87
C ALA A 207 -41.68 -21.56 -3.89
N ALA A 208 -41.74 -20.83 -2.77
CA ALA A 208 -42.55 -19.63 -2.61
C ALA A 208 -41.85 -18.59 -1.72
N ASN A 209 -40.89 -17.86 -2.30
CA ASN A 209 -40.07 -16.88 -1.60
C ASN A 209 -39.82 -15.64 -2.49
N SER A 210 -39.28 -14.58 -1.89
CA SER A 210 -38.96 -13.34 -2.60
C SER A 210 -37.68 -13.43 -3.44
N VAL A 211 -36.77 -14.37 -3.13
CA VAL A 211 -35.50 -14.55 -3.84
C VAL A 211 -35.74 -14.97 -5.30
N ASN A 212 -36.73 -15.84 -5.53
CA ASN A 212 -37.11 -16.30 -6.86
C ASN A 212 -38.37 -15.61 -7.42
N GLY A 213 -38.88 -14.58 -6.74
CA GLY A 213 -40.05 -13.80 -7.17
C GLY A 213 -41.39 -14.54 -7.12
N LYS A 214 -41.48 -15.71 -6.47
CA LYS A 214 -42.71 -16.53 -6.42
C LYS A 214 -43.52 -16.38 -5.13
N GLY A 215 -43.07 -15.57 -4.18
CA GLY A 215 -43.73 -15.36 -2.89
C GLY A 215 -43.19 -14.15 -2.13
N GLY A 216 -43.63 -13.99 -0.87
CA GLY A 216 -43.35 -12.82 -0.03
C GLY A 216 -42.47 -13.07 1.20
N GLY A 217 -41.61 -14.09 1.19
CA GLY A 217 -40.81 -14.48 2.35
C GLY A 217 -39.37 -14.92 2.03
N ASP A 218 -38.64 -15.31 3.05
CA ASP A 218 -37.26 -15.81 2.99
C ASP A 218 -37.16 -17.29 2.60
N VAL A 219 -35.97 -17.67 2.14
CA VAL A 219 -35.48 -19.05 2.19
C VAL A 219 -34.60 -19.18 3.43
N ALA A 220 -34.83 -20.21 4.25
CA ALA A 220 -34.15 -20.30 5.55
C ALA A 220 -33.89 -21.72 6.04
N THR A 221 -33.04 -21.82 7.04
CA THR A 221 -32.75 -23.02 7.83
C THR A 221 -32.50 -22.65 9.30
N ASN A 222 -32.59 -23.64 10.18
CA ASN A 222 -32.28 -23.49 11.61
C ASN A 222 -30.85 -23.99 11.88
N GLY A 223 -29.87 -23.09 11.80
CA GLY A 223 -28.47 -23.35 12.17
C GLY A 223 -27.68 -24.19 11.15
N THR A 224 -28.26 -24.48 9.99
CA THR A 224 -27.64 -25.32 8.95
C THR A 224 -27.22 -24.45 7.77
N PRO A 225 -25.93 -24.29 7.46
CA PRO A 225 -25.50 -23.57 6.26
C PRO A 225 -26.16 -24.15 5.01
N PHE A 226 -26.60 -23.29 4.10
CA PHE A 226 -27.20 -23.71 2.83
C PHE A 226 -26.66 -22.90 1.65
N TRP A 227 -26.95 -23.38 0.44
CA TRP A 227 -26.57 -22.73 -0.79
C TRP A 227 -27.77 -22.52 -1.71
N LEU A 228 -27.62 -21.57 -2.63
CA LEU A 228 -28.48 -21.41 -3.80
C LEU A 228 -27.61 -21.25 -5.04
N THR A 229 -28.12 -21.68 -6.18
CA THR A 229 -27.55 -21.39 -7.50
C THR A 229 -28.54 -20.60 -8.33
N VAL A 230 -28.04 -19.77 -9.24
CA VAL A 230 -28.86 -19.02 -10.19
C VAL A 230 -28.35 -19.25 -11.61
N ASP A 231 -29.23 -19.66 -12.53
CA ASP A 231 -29.04 -19.59 -13.98
C ASP A 231 -29.56 -18.25 -14.47
N LEU A 232 -28.66 -17.37 -14.91
CA LEU A 232 -28.98 -16.04 -15.44
C LEU A 232 -29.61 -16.11 -16.85
N LYS A 233 -29.73 -17.32 -17.42
CA LYS A 233 -30.18 -17.68 -18.79
C LYS A 233 -29.25 -17.27 -19.93
N GLU A 234 -28.40 -16.30 -19.69
CA GLU A 234 -27.38 -15.83 -20.62
C GLU A 234 -26.08 -15.53 -19.86
N VAL A 235 -24.97 -15.45 -20.58
CA VAL A 235 -23.70 -15.01 -20.00
C VAL A 235 -23.80 -13.51 -19.70
N LYS A 236 -23.54 -13.11 -18.47
CA LYS A 236 -23.49 -11.71 -18.02
C LYS A 236 -22.10 -11.34 -17.52
N ASN A 237 -21.73 -10.07 -17.71
CA ASN A 237 -20.51 -9.48 -17.17
C ASN A 237 -20.76 -9.02 -15.72
N VAL A 238 -20.59 -9.94 -14.77
CA VAL A 238 -20.92 -9.72 -13.36
C VAL A 238 -19.75 -9.07 -12.63
N THR A 239 -20.02 -8.02 -11.86
CA THR A 239 -19.03 -7.27 -11.06
C THR A 239 -19.24 -7.42 -9.55
N GLY A 240 -20.30 -8.10 -9.14
CA GLY A 240 -20.59 -8.37 -7.74
C GLY A 240 -21.99 -8.94 -7.54
N ILE A 241 -22.35 -9.19 -6.28
CA ILE A 241 -23.68 -9.62 -5.88
C ILE A 241 -24.21 -8.76 -4.73
N GLN A 242 -25.53 -8.73 -4.59
CA GLN A 242 -26.20 -8.17 -3.44
C GLN A 242 -27.17 -9.21 -2.84
N THR A 243 -27.08 -9.43 -1.53
CA THR A 243 -28.08 -10.23 -0.79
C THR A 243 -28.72 -9.41 0.32
N SER A 244 -29.93 -9.79 0.71
CA SER A 244 -30.63 -9.18 1.85
C SER A 244 -31.15 -10.25 2.79
N HIS A 245 -31.25 -9.89 4.06
CA HIS A 245 -31.66 -10.74 5.16
C HIS A 245 -32.69 -10.01 6.04
N TRP A 246 -33.49 -10.72 6.85
CA TRP A 246 -34.46 -10.05 7.73
C TRP A 246 -33.80 -9.16 8.78
N GLY A 247 -32.55 -9.47 9.15
CA GLY A 247 -31.76 -8.71 10.10
C GLY A 247 -30.35 -9.27 10.22
N GLY A 248 -29.45 -8.52 10.87
CA GLY A 248 -28.07 -8.98 11.08
C GLY A 248 -27.93 -10.24 11.96
N GLY A 249 -28.96 -10.59 12.73
CA GLY A 249 -29.00 -11.85 13.49
C GLY A 249 -29.37 -13.08 12.65
N TYR A 250 -29.78 -12.88 11.39
CA TYR A 250 -30.23 -13.93 10.47
C TYR A 250 -29.37 -14.04 9.20
N CYS A 251 -28.31 -13.24 9.09
CA CYS A 251 -27.40 -13.28 7.95
C CYS A 251 -26.25 -14.27 8.21
N PRO A 252 -25.65 -14.89 7.17
CA PRO A 252 -24.40 -15.63 7.34
C PRO A 252 -23.27 -14.68 7.79
N THR A 253 -22.26 -15.23 8.47
CA THR A 253 -21.03 -14.50 8.85
C THR A 253 -19.86 -14.77 7.90
N LYS A 254 -20.00 -15.78 7.04
CA LYS A 254 -19.03 -16.11 5.99
C LYS A 254 -19.73 -16.81 4.84
N VAL A 255 -19.36 -16.45 3.61
CA VAL A 255 -19.92 -17.04 2.39
C VAL A 255 -18.81 -17.36 1.40
N GLU A 256 -19.08 -18.28 0.49
CA GLU A 256 -18.25 -18.62 -0.66
C GLU A 256 -19.06 -18.42 -1.94
N ILE A 257 -18.44 -17.78 -2.93
CA ILE A 257 -19.06 -17.49 -4.23
C ILE A 257 -18.41 -18.37 -5.29
N PHE A 258 -19.21 -18.95 -6.17
CA PHE A 258 -18.71 -19.71 -7.30
C PHE A 258 -19.34 -19.23 -8.60
N THR A 259 -18.59 -19.38 -9.68
CA THR A 259 -19.10 -19.22 -11.05
C THR A 259 -19.09 -20.56 -11.79
N SER A 260 -19.94 -20.66 -12.81
CA SER A 260 -19.95 -21.81 -13.71
C SER A 260 -20.40 -21.42 -15.11
N GLU A 261 -19.89 -22.13 -16.12
CA GLU A 261 -20.33 -22.03 -17.51
C GLU A 261 -21.51 -22.95 -17.82
N ASN A 262 -21.62 -24.08 -17.09
CA ASN A 262 -22.52 -25.19 -17.42
C ASN A 262 -23.48 -25.57 -16.29
N GLY A 263 -23.40 -24.89 -15.14
CA GLY A 263 -24.26 -25.13 -13.97
C GLY A 263 -23.95 -26.41 -13.19
N SER A 264 -22.88 -27.12 -13.51
CA SER A 264 -22.49 -28.39 -12.85
C SER A 264 -21.03 -28.42 -12.40
N SER A 265 -20.13 -27.78 -13.14
CA SER A 265 -18.71 -27.60 -12.80
C SER A 265 -18.50 -26.20 -12.24
N TRP A 266 -18.09 -26.10 -10.98
CA TRP A 266 -18.03 -24.83 -10.25
C TRP A 266 -16.59 -24.41 -9.99
N LYS A 267 -16.28 -23.14 -10.26
CA LYS A 267 -15.01 -22.51 -9.89
C LYS A 267 -15.26 -21.56 -8.71
N SER A 268 -14.54 -21.77 -7.61
CA SER A 268 -14.61 -20.88 -6.47
C SER A 268 -13.99 -19.52 -6.81
N MET A 269 -14.62 -18.46 -6.34
CA MET A 269 -14.07 -17.09 -6.27
C MET A 269 -13.51 -16.78 -4.89
N GLY A 270 -13.44 -17.76 -3.99
CA GLY A 270 -12.98 -17.58 -2.62
C GLY A 270 -14.11 -17.28 -1.63
N GLN A 271 -13.70 -17.15 -0.37
CA GLN A 271 -14.59 -16.90 0.76
C GLN A 271 -14.48 -15.45 1.21
N VAL A 272 -15.57 -14.89 1.72
CA VAL A 272 -15.60 -13.54 2.27
C VAL A 272 -16.42 -13.52 3.55
N ALA A 273 -15.90 -12.83 4.57
CA ALA A 273 -16.64 -12.57 5.80
C ALA A 273 -17.76 -11.57 5.53
N THR A 274 -18.92 -11.78 6.16
CA THR A 274 -20.13 -10.98 5.94
C THR A 274 -20.74 -10.57 7.28
N SER A 275 -21.51 -9.48 7.28
CA SER A 275 -22.19 -9.00 8.50
C SER A 275 -23.34 -8.04 8.16
N GLY A 276 -24.32 -7.93 9.05
CA GLY A 276 -25.45 -7.01 8.85
C GLY A 276 -26.51 -7.56 7.89
N ALA A 277 -27.63 -6.84 7.74
CA ALA A 277 -28.78 -7.35 7.00
C ALA A 277 -28.64 -7.24 5.47
N TYR A 278 -27.72 -6.40 4.98
CA TYR A 278 -27.52 -6.12 3.57
C TYR A 278 -26.07 -6.42 3.22
N HIS A 279 -25.86 -7.32 2.27
CA HIS A 279 -24.53 -7.70 1.84
C HIS A 279 -24.31 -7.24 0.41
N ASP A 280 -23.40 -6.29 0.23
CA ASP A 280 -22.80 -5.98 -1.06
C ASP A 280 -21.43 -6.65 -1.13
N ILE A 281 -21.22 -7.51 -2.13
CA ILE A 281 -19.95 -8.21 -2.35
C ILE A 281 -19.48 -7.85 -3.76
N ALA A 282 -18.48 -6.99 -3.85
CA ALA A 282 -17.84 -6.62 -5.10
C ALA A 282 -16.79 -7.66 -5.50
N PHE A 283 -16.66 -7.91 -6.81
CA PHE A 283 -15.60 -8.75 -7.36
C PHE A 283 -14.40 -7.89 -7.72
N LYS A 284 -13.17 -8.42 -7.56
CA LYS A 284 -11.93 -7.74 -7.98
C LYS A 284 -11.94 -7.40 -9.47
N TYR A 285 -12.50 -8.30 -10.28
CA TYR A 285 -12.57 -8.19 -11.73
C TYR A 285 -13.98 -8.53 -12.21
N THR A 286 -14.36 -7.97 -13.35
CA THR A 286 -15.58 -8.39 -14.07
C THR A 286 -15.46 -9.86 -14.48
N VAL A 287 -16.48 -10.65 -14.16
CA VAL A 287 -16.53 -12.08 -14.49
C VAL A 287 -17.66 -12.31 -15.48
N ALA A 288 -17.31 -12.77 -16.68
CA ALA A 288 -18.30 -13.29 -17.64
C ALA A 288 -18.79 -14.66 -17.15
N THR A 289 -20.06 -14.74 -16.72
CA THR A 289 -20.64 -16.00 -16.24
C THR A 289 -22.13 -16.07 -16.50
N ARG A 290 -22.64 -17.30 -16.68
CA ARG A 290 -24.08 -17.58 -16.76
C ARG A 290 -24.64 -18.10 -15.44
N TYR A 291 -23.82 -18.78 -14.64
CA TYR A 291 -24.26 -19.43 -13.40
C TYR A 291 -23.46 -18.91 -12.21
N LEU A 292 -24.16 -18.56 -11.14
CA LEU A 292 -23.56 -18.24 -9.85
C LEU A 292 -24.04 -19.23 -8.79
N LYS A 293 -23.18 -19.55 -7.84
CA LYS A 293 -23.53 -20.23 -6.59
C LYS A 293 -23.16 -19.33 -5.42
N TYR A 294 -24.12 -19.12 -4.54
CA TYR A 294 -23.92 -18.47 -3.25
C TYR A 294 -24.04 -19.53 -2.17
N GLN A 295 -22.93 -19.80 -1.48
CA GLN A 295 -22.85 -20.81 -0.44
C GLN A 295 -22.56 -20.14 0.89
N MET A 296 -23.49 -20.30 1.84
CA MET A 296 -23.23 -19.88 3.22
C MET A 296 -22.27 -20.90 3.86
N ILE A 297 -21.25 -20.42 4.56
CA ILE A 297 -20.22 -21.24 5.21
C ILE A 297 -20.40 -21.22 6.73
N GLU A 298 -20.48 -20.02 7.31
CA GLU A 298 -20.73 -19.83 8.74
C GLU A 298 -22.05 -19.09 8.92
N VAL A 299 -22.91 -19.61 9.81
CA VAL A 299 -24.29 -19.14 9.97
C VAL A 299 -24.72 -19.06 11.44
N PRO A 300 -25.63 -18.15 11.79
CA PRO A 300 -26.25 -18.09 13.12
C PRO A 300 -27.25 -19.23 13.36
N SER A 301 -27.88 -19.26 14.54
CA SER A 301 -28.86 -20.30 14.93
C SER A 301 -30.09 -20.38 14.01
N ARG A 302 -30.42 -19.28 13.32
CA ARG A 302 -31.37 -19.25 12.21
C ARG A 302 -30.79 -18.34 11.14
N VAL A 303 -30.71 -18.82 9.91
CA VAL A 303 -30.16 -18.06 8.79
C VAL A 303 -31.16 -18.01 7.65
N ASP A 304 -31.23 -16.87 7.00
CA ASP A 304 -32.18 -16.60 5.92
C ASP A 304 -31.50 -16.00 4.69
N ILE A 305 -32.26 -15.89 3.59
CA ILE A 305 -32.01 -14.94 2.53
C ILE A 305 -33.36 -14.51 1.95
N THR A 306 -33.54 -13.20 1.78
CA THR A 306 -34.76 -12.58 1.25
C THR A 306 -34.59 -12.10 -0.19
N LYS A 307 -33.38 -11.71 -0.59
CA LYS A 307 -33.08 -11.22 -1.95
C LYS A 307 -31.71 -11.69 -2.41
N PHE A 308 -31.60 -11.92 -3.71
CA PHE A 308 -30.34 -12.15 -4.41
C PHE A 308 -30.36 -11.41 -5.74
N TYR A 309 -29.43 -10.47 -5.90
CA TYR A 309 -29.23 -9.66 -7.11
C TYR A 309 -27.77 -9.70 -7.53
N ILE A 310 -27.51 -9.27 -8.76
CA ILE A 310 -26.16 -9.16 -9.30
C ILE A 310 -25.89 -7.71 -9.70
N TYR A 311 -24.63 -7.30 -9.60
CA TYR A 311 -24.12 -6.12 -10.28
C TYR A 311 -23.56 -6.54 -11.64
N THR A 312 -23.87 -5.78 -12.68
CA THR A 312 -23.26 -5.95 -14.01
C THR A 312 -22.47 -4.72 -14.40
N ALA A 313 -21.35 -4.92 -15.09
CA ALA A 313 -20.56 -3.81 -15.66
C ALA A 313 -21.44 -2.95 -16.60
N ASN A 314 -21.26 -1.63 -16.53
CA ASN A 314 -21.87 -0.66 -17.44
C ASN A 314 -21.24 -0.68 -18.83
#